data_AF-A0A9W4SUC5-F1
#
_entry.id   AF-A0A9W4SUC5-F1
#
_cell.length_a   1.000
_cell.length_b   1.000
_cell.length_c   1.000
_cell.angle_alpha   90.00
_cell.angle_beta   90.00
_cell.angle_gamma   90.00
#
_symmetry.space_group_name_H-M   'P 1'
#
loop_
_entity.id
_entity.type
_entity.pdbx_description
1 polymer ?
#
loop_
_entity_poly.entity_id
_entity_poly.type
_entity_poly.pdbx_seq_one_letter_code
_entity_poly.pdbx_strand_id
1 'polypeptide(L)'
;MNNFNNFHDILRNLMFNNTNYKNSLEDKSKVQEMLFKNITEDFDEEAWDKCRGNVEKLEDVSKQILHITEPQNVTTSDTFTLTEEILNLLKTKEDLSCYRDWISCFIGEVVKKVDHETWFYVAAAFNRKIKLEKSDFRQNEKIYITRIENILKDVQMTISEFELLMRMKMISNVEFHKSKTQTMKEAKEQLDSLSNELKDFKPPLKKLFNALEKYWSDV
;
A
#
# COMPACT_ATOMS: atom_id res chain seq x y z
N MET A 1 -1.99 -4.46 6.80
CA MET A 1 -1.72 -3.02 6.90
C MET A 1 -0.27 -2.87 7.35
N ASN A 2 0.67 -3.34 6.53
CA ASN A 2 2.10 -3.42 6.84
C ASN A 2 2.97 -2.57 5.88
N ASN A 3 2.38 -1.84 4.92
CA ASN A 3 3.15 -1.31 3.80
C ASN A 3 3.96 -0.04 4.12
N PHE A 4 3.43 0.92 4.89
CA PHE A 4 4.14 2.21 5.06
C PHE A 4 5.41 2.13 5.91
N ASN A 5 5.39 1.41 7.03
CA ASN A 5 6.60 1.21 7.83
C ASN A 5 7.64 0.37 7.05
N ASN A 6 7.16 -0.61 6.27
CA ASN A 6 8.00 -1.40 5.37
C ASN A 6 8.66 -0.53 4.29
N PHE A 7 7.91 0.40 3.66
CA PHE A 7 8.47 1.33 2.67
C PHE A 7 9.53 2.26 3.25
N HIS A 8 9.35 2.75 4.47
CA HIS A 8 10.37 3.57 5.12
C HIS A 8 11.67 2.81 5.41
N ASP A 9 11.56 1.56 5.86
CA ASP A 9 12.73 0.74 6.13
C ASP A 9 13.43 0.31 4.83
N ILE A 10 12.68 -0.05 3.79
CA ILE A 10 13.23 -0.33 2.45
C ILE A 10 13.94 0.91 1.91
N LEU A 11 13.30 2.08 1.93
CA LEU A 11 13.90 3.33 1.45
C LEU A 11 15.18 3.66 2.21
N ARG A 12 15.20 3.50 3.54
CA ARG A 12 16.38 3.76 4.36
C ARG A 12 17.54 2.83 3.95
N ASN A 13 17.25 1.55 3.72
CA ASN A 13 18.26 0.59 3.26
C ASN A 13 18.80 0.93 1.87
N LEU A 14 17.94 1.30 0.92
CA LEU A 14 18.36 1.74 -0.41
C LEU A 14 19.24 2.99 -0.36
N MET A 15 18.87 3.98 0.45
CA MET A 15 19.67 5.20 0.65
C MET A 15 21.03 4.91 1.28
N PHE A 16 21.07 4.03 2.29
CA PHE A 16 22.30 3.61 2.94
C PHE A 16 23.24 2.92 1.94
N ASN A 17 22.73 1.94 1.20
CA ASN A 17 23.50 1.21 0.20
C ASN A 17 24.02 2.13 -0.90
N ASN A 18 23.18 2.99 -1.46
CA ASN A 18 23.59 3.93 -2.50
C ASN A 18 24.70 4.88 -2.03
N THR A 19 24.62 5.35 -0.78
CA THR A 19 25.67 6.19 -0.18
C THR A 19 26.99 5.44 -0.06
N ASN A 20 26.96 4.19 0.41
CA ASN A 20 28.16 3.36 0.54
C ASN A 20 28.81 3.07 -0.82
N TYR A 21 28.02 2.71 -1.83
CA TYR A 21 28.52 2.48 -3.18
C TYR A 21 29.13 3.73 -3.78
N LYS A 22 28.48 4.89 -3.62
CA LYS A 22 29.01 6.17 -4.09
C LYS A 22 30.38 6.48 -3.47
N ASN A 23 30.50 6.42 -2.14
CA ASN A 23 31.76 6.72 -1.46
C ASN A 23 32.88 5.76 -1.90
N SER A 24 32.57 4.46 -1.97
CA SER A 24 33.52 3.44 -2.41
C SER A 24 33.97 3.67 -3.86
N LEU A 25 33.04 4.02 -4.76
CA LEU A 25 33.35 4.30 -6.16
C LEU A 25 34.22 5.55 -6.30
N GLU A 26 33.94 6.62 -5.55
CA GLU A 26 34.77 7.84 -5.54
C GLU A 26 36.21 7.54 -5.09
N ASP A 27 36.39 6.73 -4.05
CA ASP A 27 37.72 6.35 -3.56
C ASP A 27 38.47 5.49 -4.60
N LYS A 28 37.80 4.52 -5.22
CA LYS A 28 38.41 3.66 -6.26
C LYS A 28 38.74 4.44 -7.53
N SER A 29 37.91 5.40 -7.92
CA SER A 29 38.18 6.29 -9.06
C SER A 29 39.45 7.11 -8.85
N LYS A 30 39.66 7.67 -7.65
CA LYS A 30 40.90 8.40 -7.32
C LYS A 30 42.14 7.51 -7.39
N VAL A 31 42.05 6.28 -6.88
CA VAL A 31 43.16 5.31 -6.98
C VAL A 31 43.45 4.97 -8.44
N GLN A 32 42.41 4.78 -9.25
CA GLN A 32 42.54 4.49 -10.67
C GLN A 32 43.24 5.65 -11.43
N GLU A 33 42.83 6.90 -11.19
CA GLU A 33 43.46 8.10 -11.77
C GLU A 33 44.95 8.20 -11.38
N MET A 34 45.28 7.96 -10.11
CA MET A 34 46.67 7.96 -9.63
C MET A 34 47.50 6.86 -10.31
N LEU A 35 46.94 5.65 -10.46
CA LEU A 35 47.63 4.54 -11.14
C LEU A 35 47.90 4.86 -12.60
N PHE A 36 46.95 5.47 -13.31
CA PHE A 36 47.17 5.90 -14.69
C PHE A 36 48.34 6.87 -14.81
N LYS A 37 48.40 7.89 -13.93
CA LYS A 37 49.51 8.84 -13.90
C LYS A 37 50.84 8.13 -13.66
N ASN A 38 50.91 7.23 -12.67
CA ASN A 38 52.12 6.50 -12.34
C ASN A 38 52.57 5.58 -13.49
N ILE A 39 51.63 4.93 -14.20
CA ILE A 39 51.94 4.10 -15.37
C ILE A 39 52.56 4.94 -16.49
N THR A 40 52.03 6.14 -16.74
CA THR A 40 52.59 7.06 -17.73
C THR A 40 54.02 7.47 -17.34
N GLU A 41 54.24 7.86 -16.09
CA GLU A 41 55.57 8.24 -15.59
C GLU A 41 56.56 7.06 -15.64
N ASP A 42 56.16 5.87 -15.19
CA ASP A 42 57.00 4.67 -15.24
C ASP A 42 57.36 4.25 -16.67
N PHE A 43 56.46 4.49 -17.63
CA PHE A 43 56.71 4.23 -19.05
C PHE A 43 57.75 5.20 -19.62
N ASP A 44 57.63 6.49 -19.32
CA ASP A 44 58.57 7.53 -19.76
C ASP A 44 59.97 7.34 -19.14
N GLU A 45 60.04 6.84 -17.90
CA GLU A 45 61.29 6.51 -17.20
C GLU A 45 61.88 5.13 -17.57
N GLU A 46 61.25 4.38 -18.50
CA GLU A 46 61.60 2.99 -18.85
C GLU A 46 61.64 2.04 -17.62
N ALA A 47 60.87 2.35 -16.56
CA ALA A 47 60.79 1.60 -15.32
C ALA A 47 59.79 0.42 -15.43
N TRP A 48 60.08 -0.53 -16.33
CA TRP A 48 59.15 -1.59 -16.74
C TRP A 48 58.55 -2.44 -15.61
N ASP A 49 59.34 -2.76 -14.58
CA ASP A 49 58.85 -3.54 -13.44
C ASP A 49 57.83 -2.77 -12.59
N LYS A 50 58.03 -1.46 -12.41
CA LYS A 50 57.05 -0.59 -11.71
C LYS A 50 55.78 -0.43 -12.54
N CYS A 51 55.95 -0.20 -13.84
CA CYS A 51 54.85 -0.12 -14.80
C CYS A 51 53.98 -1.38 -14.76
N ARG A 52 54.59 -2.56 -14.83
CA ARG A 52 53.87 -3.85 -14.68
C ARG A 52 53.10 -3.92 -13.37
N GLY A 53 53.74 -3.60 -12.24
CA GLY A 53 53.08 -3.64 -10.93
C GLY A 53 51.91 -2.66 -10.80
N ASN A 54 51.98 -1.50 -11.45
CA ASN A 54 50.87 -0.54 -11.47
C ASN A 54 49.73 -0.98 -12.40
N VAL A 55 50.02 -1.65 -13.52
CA VAL A 55 49.00 -2.27 -14.39
C VAL A 55 48.25 -3.39 -13.67
N GLU A 56 48.96 -4.25 -12.93
CA GLU A 56 48.32 -5.31 -12.13
C GLU A 56 47.37 -4.73 -11.06
N LYS A 57 47.78 -3.66 -10.37
CA LYS A 57 46.92 -2.94 -9.42
C LYS A 57 45.72 -2.29 -10.11
N LEU A 58 45.91 -1.75 -11.31
CA LEU A 58 44.84 -1.15 -12.11
C LEU A 58 43.79 -2.20 -12.48
N GLU A 59 44.21 -3.41 -12.83
CA GLU A 59 43.31 -4.53 -13.09
C GLU A 59 42.47 -4.88 -11.85
N ASP A 60 43.10 -4.97 -10.68
CA ASP A 60 42.41 -5.24 -9.40
C ASP A 60 41.39 -4.14 -9.05
N VAL A 61 41.79 -2.87 -9.12
CA VAL A 61 40.88 -1.74 -8.89
C VAL A 61 39.72 -1.73 -9.87
N SER A 62 39.96 -2.07 -11.14
CA SER A 62 38.90 -2.13 -12.15
C SER A 62 37.89 -3.25 -11.85
N LYS A 63 38.34 -4.42 -11.39
CA LYS A 63 37.45 -5.50 -10.93
C LYS A 63 36.61 -5.07 -9.74
N GLN A 64 37.20 -4.35 -8.79
CA GLN A 64 36.48 -3.82 -7.62
C GLN A 64 35.43 -2.78 -8.02
N ILE A 65 35.74 -1.88 -8.97
CA ILE A 65 34.77 -0.92 -9.52
C ILE A 65 33.59 -1.63 -10.17
N LEU A 66 33.83 -2.68 -10.96
CA LEU A 66 32.76 -3.49 -11.56
C LEU A 66 31.85 -4.11 -10.48
N HIS A 67 32.46 -4.68 -9.44
CA HIS A 67 31.74 -5.26 -8.30
C HIS A 67 30.94 -4.22 -7.48
N ILE A 68 31.25 -2.93 -7.58
CA ILE A 68 30.47 -1.84 -6.95
C ILE A 68 29.33 -1.38 -7.87
N THR A 69 29.62 -1.23 -9.17
CA THR A 69 28.70 -0.69 -10.16
C THR A 69 27.52 -1.64 -10.42
N GLU A 70 27.75 -2.96 -10.42
CA GLU A 70 26.68 -3.95 -10.61
C GLU A 70 25.57 -3.87 -9.52
N PRO A 71 25.88 -3.95 -8.21
CA PRO A 71 24.89 -3.71 -7.15
C PRO A 71 24.24 -2.33 -7.16
N GLN A 72 24.95 -1.30 -7.63
CA GLN A 72 24.40 0.06 -7.73
C GLN A 72 23.26 0.13 -8.77
N ASN A 73 23.39 -0.58 -9.89
CA ASN A 73 22.32 -0.72 -10.88
C ASN A 73 21.09 -1.41 -10.30
N VAL A 74 21.30 -2.46 -9.49
CA VAL A 74 20.21 -3.14 -8.76
C VAL A 74 19.51 -2.17 -7.81
N THR A 75 20.27 -1.44 -6.98
CA THR A 75 19.73 -0.44 -6.04
C THR A 75 18.89 0.64 -6.76
N THR A 76 19.32 1.04 -7.95
CA THR A 76 18.61 2.01 -8.80
C THR A 76 17.29 1.42 -9.31
N SER A 77 17.32 0.18 -9.81
CA SER A 77 16.12 -0.54 -10.25
C SER A 77 15.09 -0.73 -9.12
N ASP A 78 15.57 -1.08 -7.92
CA ASP A 78 14.73 -1.23 -6.73
C ASP A 78 14.10 0.12 -6.33
N THR A 79 14.84 1.22 -6.48
CA THR A 79 14.32 2.57 -6.22
C THR A 79 13.22 2.95 -7.21
N PHE A 80 13.36 2.63 -8.50
CA PHE A 80 12.30 2.85 -9.49
C PHE A 80 11.04 2.04 -9.18
N THR A 81 11.22 0.75 -8.82
CA THR A 81 10.12 -0.13 -8.43
C THR A 81 9.35 0.43 -7.23
N LEU A 82 10.07 0.81 -6.17
CA LEU A 82 9.47 1.42 -4.98
C LEU A 82 8.71 2.72 -5.31
N THR A 83 9.28 3.54 -6.20
CA THR A 83 8.66 4.80 -6.62
C THR A 83 7.35 4.55 -7.38
N GLU A 84 7.33 3.58 -8.29
CA GLU A 84 6.13 3.19 -9.03
C GLU A 84 5.03 2.66 -8.09
N GLU A 85 5.39 1.81 -7.12
CA GLU A 85 4.45 1.32 -6.10
C GLU A 85 3.83 2.47 -5.28
N ILE A 86 4.64 3.45 -4.85
CA ILE A 86 4.16 4.63 -4.12
C ILE A 86 3.24 5.49 -5.01
N LEU A 87 3.61 5.74 -6.27
CA LEU A 87 2.79 6.50 -7.20
C LEU A 87 1.43 5.84 -7.45
N ASN A 88 1.39 4.53 -7.65
CA ASN A 88 0.15 3.78 -7.81
C ASN A 88 -0.73 3.85 -6.56
N LEU A 89 -0.13 3.78 -5.37
CA LEU A 89 -0.85 3.94 -4.12
C LEU A 89 -1.44 5.36 -3.96
N LEU A 90 -0.66 6.39 -4.30
CA LEU A 90 -1.11 7.78 -4.26
C LEU A 90 -2.26 8.03 -5.24
N LYS A 91 -2.13 7.55 -6.48
CA LYS A 91 -3.19 7.65 -7.49
C LYS A 91 -4.48 6.97 -7.03
N THR A 92 -4.36 5.77 -6.46
CA THR A 92 -5.52 5.06 -5.90
C THR A 92 -6.21 5.87 -4.80
N LYS A 93 -5.43 6.51 -3.92
CA LYS A 93 -5.99 7.39 -2.88
C LYS A 93 -6.65 8.63 -3.46
N GLU A 94 -6.04 9.27 -4.46
CA GLU A 94 -6.60 10.43 -5.15
C GLU A 94 -7.95 10.10 -5.79
N ASP A 95 -8.03 9.01 -6.55
CA ASP A 95 -9.27 8.50 -7.15
C ASP A 95 -10.33 8.24 -6.05
N LEU A 96 -9.95 7.54 -4.99
CA LEU A 96 -10.85 7.27 -3.86
C LEU A 96 -11.33 8.54 -3.15
N SER A 97 -10.51 9.59 -3.06
CA SER A 97 -10.93 10.85 -2.44
C SER A 97 -11.93 11.58 -3.31
N CYS A 98 -11.61 11.75 -4.60
CA CYS A 98 -12.42 12.49 -5.54
C CYS A 98 -13.83 11.88 -5.66
N TYR A 99 -13.90 10.58 -5.95
CA TYR A 99 -15.18 9.91 -6.15
C TYR A 99 -15.97 9.71 -4.85
N ARG A 100 -15.32 9.60 -3.67
CA ARG A 100 -16.03 9.52 -2.38
C ARG A 100 -16.93 10.72 -2.16
N ASP A 101 -16.45 11.91 -2.50
CA ASP A 101 -17.19 13.15 -2.26
C ASP A 101 -18.43 13.20 -3.18
N TRP A 102 -18.28 12.83 -4.46
CA TRP A 102 -19.40 12.69 -5.40
C TRP A 102 -20.39 11.60 -5.01
N ILE A 103 -19.92 10.44 -4.55
CA ILE A 103 -20.77 9.37 -4.02
C ILE A 103 -21.54 9.87 -2.80
N SER A 104 -20.92 10.67 -1.93
CA SER A 104 -21.58 11.22 -0.75
C SER A 104 -22.67 12.23 -1.13
N CYS A 105 -22.43 13.07 -2.14
CA CYS A 105 -23.45 13.94 -2.73
C CYS A 105 -24.63 13.11 -3.27
N PHE A 106 -24.35 12.09 -4.09
CA PHE A 106 -25.38 11.22 -4.66
C PHE A 106 -26.19 10.48 -3.60
N ILE A 107 -25.53 9.88 -2.60
CA ILE A 107 -26.22 9.25 -1.46
C ILE A 107 -27.09 10.28 -0.74
N GLY A 108 -26.63 11.52 -0.57
CA GLY A 108 -27.43 12.61 0.01
C GLY A 108 -28.74 12.84 -0.74
N GLU A 109 -28.72 12.82 -2.08
CA GLU A 109 -29.92 12.94 -2.90
C GLU A 109 -30.84 11.72 -2.80
N VAL A 110 -30.26 10.51 -2.74
CA VAL A 110 -31.04 9.28 -2.50
C VAL A 110 -31.73 9.31 -1.14
N VAL A 111 -31.01 9.74 -0.09
CA VAL A 111 -31.54 9.87 1.28
C VAL A 111 -32.71 10.84 1.34
N LYS A 112 -32.67 11.96 0.62
CA LYS A 112 -33.79 12.92 0.57
C LYS A 112 -35.05 12.35 -0.05
N LYS A 113 -34.93 11.32 -0.90
CA LYS A 113 -36.05 10.65 -1.59
C LYS A 113 -36.66 9.51 -0.78
N VAL A 114 -36.07 9.15 0.35
CA VAL A 114 -36.60 8.15 1.30
C VAL A 114 -36.81 8.78 2.67
N ASP A 115 -37.67 8.18 3.48
CA ASP A 115 -37.75 8.53 4.89
C ASP A 115 -36.51 8.02 5.66
N HIS A 116 -36.26 8.62 6.82
CA HIS A 116 -35.10 8.31 7.66
C HIS A 116 -35.05 6.82 8.08
N GLU A 117 -36.19 6.19 8.35
CA GLU A 117 -36.27 4.79 8.74
C GLU A 117 -35.86 3.87 7.59
N THR A 118 -36.39 4.10 6.39
CA THR A 118 -36.01 3.37 5.18
C THR A 118 -34.50 3.45 4.93
N TRP A 119 -33.90 4.64 4.99
CA TRP A 119 -32.46 4.78 4.81
C TRP A 119 -31.65 4.03 5.87
N PHE A 120 -32.08 4.09 7.14
CA PHE A 120 -31.41 3.38 8.23
C PHE A 120 -31.30 1.88 7.94
N TYR A 121 -32.40 1.25 7.52
CA TYR A 121 -32.41 -0.18 7.18
C TYR A 121 -31.60 -0.51 5.92
N VAL A 122 -31.65 0.35 4.90
CA VAL A 122 -30.84 0.22 3.68
C VAL A 122 -29.36 0.24 4.01
N ALA A 123 -28.91 1.27 4.74
CA ALA A 123 -27.52 1.43 5.12
C ALA A 123 -27.04 0.23 5.97
N ALA A 124 -27.87 -0.25 6.89
CA ALA A 124 -27.58 -1.44 7.69
C ALA A 124 -27.45 -2.70 6.82
N ALA A 125 -28.36 -2.91 5.86
CA ALA A 125 -28.36 -4.07 4.97
C ALA A 125 -27.10 -4.11 4.08
N PHE A 126 -26.74 -2.99 3.44
CA PHE A 126 -25.51 -2.89 2.65
C PHE A 126 -24.27 -3.11 3.52
N ASN A 127 -24.18 -2.46 4.68
CA ASN A 127 -23.04 -2.63 5.59
C ASN A 127 -22.87 -4.08 6.03
N ARG A 128 -23.96 -4.76 6.40
CA ARG A 128 -23.94 -6.18 6.76
C ARG A 128 -23.46 -7.03 5.58
N LYS A 129 -24.10 -6.88 4.41
CA LYS A 129 -23.78 -7.67 3.21
C LYS A 129 -22.31 -7.53 2.84
N ILE A 130 -21.79 -6.30 2.85
CA ILE A 130 -20.39 -6.00 2.52
C ILE A 130 -19.44 -6.57 3.58
N LYS A 131 -19.67 -6.31 4.88
CA LYS A 131 -18.77 -6.73 5.97
C LYS A 131 -18.72 -8.24 6.22
N LEU A 132 -19.81 -8.94 5.87
CA LEU A 132 -19.93 -10.39 5.98
C LEU A 132 -19.72 -11.13 4.65
N GLU A 133 -19.39 -10.41 3.58
CA GLU A 133 -19.17 -10.96 2.24
C GLU A 133 -20.33 -11.85 1.76
N LYS A 134 -21.57 -11.43 2.05
CA LYS A 134 -22.78 -12.17 1.63
C LYS A 134 -23.14 -11.84 0.19
N SER A 135 -23.66 -12.83 -0.52
CA SER A 135 -24.11 -12.67 -1.91
C SER A 135 -25.41 -11.87 -2.04
N ASP A 136 -26.31 -11.94 -1.05
CA ASP A 136 -27.65 -11.36 -1.13
C ASP A 136 -28.12 -10.69 0.17
N PHE A 137 -29.16 -9.87 0.05
CA PHE A 137 -29.90 -9.25 1.14
C PHE A 137 -30.85 -10.26 1.79
N ARG A 138 -31.15 -10.06 3.07
CA ARG A 138 -32.13 -10.89 3.80
C ARG A 138 -33.53 -10.61 3.33
N GLN A 139 -34.44 -11.57 3.55
CA GLN A 139 -35.83 -11.46 3.13
C GLN A 139 -36.54 -10.25 3.76
N ASN A 140 -36.25 -9.94 5.03
CA ASN A 140 -36.79 -8.77 5.73
C ASN A 140 -36.13 -7.45 5.31
N GLU A 141 -34.96 -7.48 4.68
CA GLU A 141 -34.28 -6.30 4.13
C GLU A 141 -34.85 -5.94 2.74
N LYS A 142 -35.35 -6.92 1.97
CA LYS A 142 -35.81 -6.74 0.59
C LYS A 142 -36.83 -5.62 0.41
N ILE A 143 -37.74 -5.42 1.37
CA ILE A 143 -38.73 -4.33 1.28
C ILE A 143 -38.06 -2.95 1.20
N TYR A 144 -36.99 -2.73 1.94
CA TYR A 144 -36.24 -1.47 1.94
C TYR A 144 -35.33 -1.38 0.71
N ILE A 145 -34.74 -2.51 0.28
CA ILE A 145 -33.92 -2.57 -0.93
C ILE A 145 -34.76 -2.24 -2.18
N THR A 146 -35.96 -2.79 -2.31
CA THR A 146 -36.87 -2.49 -3.42
C THR A 146 -37.30 -1.02 -3.45
N ARG A 147 -37.44 -0.37 -2.28
CA ARG A 147 -37.72 1.08 -2.21
C ARG A 147 -36.58 1.90 -2.83
N ILE A 148 -35.33 1.56 -2.49
CA ILE A 148 -34.17 2.21 -3.09
C ILE A 148 -34.03 1.85 -4.56
N GLU A 149 -34.24 0.59 -4.94
CA GLU A 149 -34.19 0.14 -6.33
C GLU A 149 -35.11 0.98 -7.23
N ASN A 150 -36.32 1.28 -6.77
CA ASN A 150 -37.26 2.13 -7.51
C ASN A 150 -36.75 3.57 -7.68
N ILE A 151 -36.05 4.13 -6.70
CA ILE A 151 -35.43 5.46 -6.81
C ILE A 151 -34.25 5.44 -7.78
N LEU A 152 -33.46 4.37 -7.76
CA LEU A 152 -32.28 4.23 -8.60
C LEU A 152 -32.65 4.00 -10.08
N LYS A 153 -33.83 3.44 -10.37
CA LYS A 153 -34.35 3.31 -11.75
C LYS A 153 -34.43 4.66 -12.48
N ASP A 154 -34.76 5.75 -11.79
CA ASP A 154 -34.84 7.09 -12.38
C ASP A 154 -33.51 7.54 -13.01
N VAL A 155 -32.39 7.03 -12.48
CA VAL A 155 -31.03 7.33 -12.94
C VAL A 155 -30.37 6.13 -13.62
N GLN A 156 -31.15 5.12 -13.99
CA GLN A 156 -30.70 3.89 -14.66
C GLN A 156 -29.60 3.14 -13.88
N MET A 157 -29.63 3.22 -12.55
CA MET A 157 -28.66 2.54 -11.69
C MET A 157 -29.27 1.29 -11.07
N THR A 158 -28.51 0.20 -11.10
CA THR A 158 -28.88 -1.07 -10.45
C THR A 158 -28.46 -1.08 -8.98
N ILE A 159 -29.08 -1.97 -8.20
CA ILE A 159 -28.68 -2.20 -6.81
C ILE A 159 -27.22 -2.69 -6.70
N SER A 160 -26.75 -3.49 -7.67
CA SER A 160 -25.38 -3.97 -7.72
C SER A 160 -24.38 -2.84 -7.95
N GLU A 161 -24.68 -1.89 -8.85
CA GLU A 161 -23.83 -0.72 -9.07
C GLU A 161 -23.84 0.21 -7.85
N PHE A 162 -25.01 0.42 -7.23
CA PHE A 162 -25.10 1.17 -5.98
C PHE A 162 -24.28 0.51 -4.85
N GLU A 163 -24.27 -0.82 -4.77
CA GLU A 163 -23.41 -1.56 -3.85
C GLU A 163 -21.93 -1.27 -4.07
N LEU A 164 -21.48 -1.18 -5.33
CA LEU A 164 -20.09 -0.82 -5.67
C LEU A 164 -19.74 0.58 -5.16
N LEU A 165 -20.65 1.56 -5.29
CA LEU A 165 -20.45 2.91 -4.76
C LEU A 165 -20.36 2.89 -3.22
N MET A 166 -21.22 2.12 -2.55
CA MET A 166 -21.18 1.96 -1.09
C MET A 166 -19.86 1.31 -0.65
N ARG A 167 -19.39 0.27 -1.36
CA ARG A 167 -18.09 -0.39 -1.12
C ARG A 167 -16.93 0.58 -1.32
N MET A 168 -16.94 1.36 -2.41
CA MET A 168 -15.90 2.35 -2.69
C MET A 168 -15.82 3.42 -1.60
N LYS A 169 -16.97 3.91 -1.12
CA LYS A 169 -17.03 4.86 0.01
C LYS A 169 -16.46 4.24 1.30
N MET A 170 -16.74 2.96 1.57
CA MET A 170 -16.16 2.24 2.71
C MET A 170 -14.64 2.09 2.57
N ILE A 171 -14.15 1.70 1.39
CA ILE A 171 -12.70 1.58 1.08
C ILE A 171 -12.00 2.94 1.23
N SER A 172 -12.61 4.02 0.75
CA SER A 172 -12.06 5.37 0.90
C SER A 172 -11.92 5.75 2.38
N ASN A 173 -13.00 5.63 3.18
CA ASN A 173 -12.94 5.90 4.62
C ASN A 173 -11.83 5.10 5.33
N VAL A 174 -11.64 3.87 4.90
CA VAL A 174 -10.60 2.95 5.37
C VAL A 174 -9.18 3.44 5.05
N GLU A 175 -8.94 3.82 3.79
CA GLU A 175 -7.63 4.25 3.29
C GLU A 175 -7.20 5.60 3.87
N PHE A 176 -8.17 6.45 4.24
CA PHE A 176 -7.95 7.75 4.86
C PHE A 176 -7.89 7.69 6.40
N HIS A 177 -8.60 6.78 7.06
CA HIS A 177 -8.67 6.69 8.53
C HIS A 177 -7.86 5.54 9.15
N LYS A 178 -6.90 4.97 8.41
CA LYS A 178 -5.96 3.94 8.89
C LYS A 178 -6.58 2.61 9.37
N SER A 179 -7.83 2.31 9.06
CA SER A 179 -8.39 0.97 9.30
C SER A 179 -8.70 0.33 7.96
N LYS A 180 -8.03 -0.75 7.55
CA LYS A 180 -8.44 -1.59 6.39
C LYS A 180 -9.96 -1.82 6.40
N THR A 181 -10.57 -2.06 5.24
CA THR A 181 -11.98 -2.49 5.13
C THR A 181 -12.03 -3.87 5.73
N GLN A 182 -12.08 -3.91 7.05
CA GLN A 182 -11.82 -5.11 7.79
C GLN A 182 -13.10 -5.92 7.76
N THR A 183 -13.00 -7.09 7.15
CA THR A 183 -14.06 -8.08 7.26
C THR A 183 -14.21 -8.48 8.73
N MET A 184 -15.38 -8.98 9.10
CA MET A 184 -15.59 -9.47 10.46
C MET A 184 -14.57 -10.56 10.85
N LYS A 185 -14.16 -11.38 9.88
CA LYS A 185 -13.15 -12.43 10.05
C LYS A 185 -11.78 -11.82 10.38
N GLU A 186 -11.29 -10.88 9.58
CA GLU A 186 -10.01 -10.19 9.83
C GLU A 186 -10.01 -9.43 11.15
N ALA A 187 -11.16 -8.89 11.58
CA ALA A 187 -11.33 -8.21 12.87
C ALA A 187 -11.20 -9.16 14.05
N LYS A 188 -11.74 -10.38 13.92
CA LYS A 188 -11.59 -11.42 14.91
C LYS A 188 -10.16 -11.92 15.03
N GLU A 189 -9.48 -12.12 13.90
CA GLU A 189 -8.08 -12.58 13.88
C GLU A 189 -7.15 -11.59 14.61
N GLN A 190 -7.42 -10.29 14.52
CA GLN A 190 -6.62 -9.26 15.19
C GLN A 190 -6.87 -9.12 16.70
N LEU A 191 -7.95 -9.70 17.26
CA LEU A 191 -8.18 -9.70 18.72
C LEU A 191 -7.05 -10.37 19.49
N ASP A 192 -6.39 -11.34 18.87
CA ASP A 192 -5.29 -12.07 19.49
C ASP A 192 -3.98 -11.27 19.48
N SER A 193 -3.91 -10.21 18.68
CA SER A 193 -2.76 -9.29 18.56
C SER A 193 -2.97 -7.95 19.26
N LEU A 194 -3.99 -7.82 20.13
CA LEU A 194 -4.21 -6.61 20.92
C LEU A 194 -3.00 -6.29 21.82
N SER A 195 -2.66 -5.02 21.96
CA SER A 195 -1.61 -4.58 22.87
C SER A 195 -1.97 -4.92 24.32
N ASN A 196 -0.95 -5.06 25.18
CA ASN A 196 -1.15 -5.33 26.61
C ASN A 196 -2.03 -4.29 27.32
N GLU A 197 -2.01 -3.06 26.84
CA GLU A 197 -2.83 -1.94 27.35
C GLU A 197 -4.34 -2.14 27.05
N LEU A 198 -4.68 -2.94 26.04
CA LEU A 198 -6.07 -3.18 25.60
C LEU A 198 -6.56 -4.60 25.90
N LYS A 199 -5.77 -5.42 26.60
CA LYS A 199 -6.07 -6.85 26.84
C LYS A 199 -7.43 -7.07 27.52
N ASP A 200 -7.85 -6.15 28.40
CA ASP A 200 -9.10 -6.25 29.15
C ASP A 200 -10.34 -6.01 28.27
N PHE A 201 -10.16 -5.40 27.09
CA PHE A 201 -11.22 -5.23 26.09
C PHE A 201 -11.42 -6.46 25.22
N LYS A 202 -10.50 -7.44 25.24
CA LYS A 202 -10.61 -8.66 24.42
C LYS A 202 -11.89 -9.46 24.73
N PRO A 203 -12.26 -9.73 26.01
CA PRO A 203 -13.52 -10.41 26.31
C PRO A 203 -14.80 -9.68 25.85
N PRO A 204 -15.01 -8.37 26.11
CA PRO A 204 -16.19 -7.68 25.60
C PRO A 204 -16.21 -7.56 24.07
N LEU A 205 -15.06 -7.43 23.40
CA LEU A 205 -15.01 -7.43 21.94
C LEU A 205 -15.38 -8.81 21.35
N LYS A 206 -14.96 -9.92 21.96
CA LYS A 206 -15.45 -11.26 21.56
C LYS A 206 -16.97 -11.36 21.68
N LYS A 207 -17.56 -10.83 22.76
CA LYS A 207 -19.03 -10.78 22.92
C LYS A 207 -19.70 -9.91 21.86
N LEU A 208 -19.11 -8.76 21.49
CA LEU A 208 -19.57 -7.91 20.39
C LEU A 208 -19.64 -8.71 19.09
N PHE A 209 -18.57 -9.41 18.71
CA PHE A 209 -18.57 -10.20 17.48
C PHE A 209 -19.58 -11.33 17.52
N ASN A 210 -19.72 -12.03 18.65
CA ASN A 210 -20.73 -13.09 18.79
C ASN A 210 -22.16 -12.53 18.69
N ALA A 211 -22.42 -11.35 19.27
CA ALA A 211 -23.71 -10.68 19.17
C ALA A 211 -24.00 -10.24 17.73
N LEU A 212 -23.01 -9.65 17.06
CA LEU A 212 -23.12 -9.28 15.64
C LEU A 212 -23.33 -10.50 14.75
N GLU A 213 -22.63 -11.61 15.00
CA GLU A 213 -22.86 -12.86 14.27
C GLU A 213 -24.28 -13.32 14.48
N LYS A 214 -24.75 -13.44 15.73
CA LYS A 214 -26.12 -13.84 16.03
C LYS A 214 -27.15 -12.94 15.35
N TYR A 215 -27.03 -11.63 15.52
CA TYR A 215 -27.95 -10.65 14.95
C TYR A 215 -27.86 -10.58 13.42
N TRP A 216 -26.75 -10.99 12.84
CA TRP A 216 -26.54 -11.02 11.40
C TRP A 216 -26.70 -12.41 10.75
N SER A 217 -26.82 -13.48 11.54
CA SER A 217 -27.06 -14.86 11.13
C SER A 217 -28.49 -15.32 11.34
N ASP A 218 -29.22 -14.75 12.31
CA ASP A 218 -30.63 -15.09 12.55
C ASP A 218 -31.54 -14.28 11.61
N VAL A 219 -32.32 -14.99 10.78
CA VAL A 219 -33.15 -14.57 9.63
C VAL A 219 -32.41 -14.57 8.29
#